data_AF-A0A1V5BEU2-F1
#
_entry.id   AF-A0A1V5BEU2-F1
#
_cell.length_a   1.000
_cell.length_b   1.000
_cell.length_c   1.000
_cell.angle_alpha   90.00
_cell.angle_beta   90.00
_cell.angle_gamma   90.00
#
_symmetry.space_group_name_H-M   'P 1'
#
loop_
_entity.id
_entity.type
_entity.pdbx_description
1 polymer ?
#
loop_
_entity_poly.entity_id
_entity_poly.type
_entity_poly.pdbx_seq_one_letter_code
_entity_poly.pdbx_strand_id
1 'polypeptide(L)' 'MDYDEKYVGSRADFLKFMQEVMKKMSSRSLTVEDGVIELPDDVELEYKIKFDEDEEESKLSIKVCWPKPGAEKAEDEEE' A
#
# COMPACT_ATOMS: atom_id res chain seq x y z
N MET A 1 2.64 1.92 13.30
CA MET A 1 2.68 0.46 13.22
C MET A 1 3.20 0.20 11.84
N ASP A 2 4.43 -0.27 11.77
CA ASP A 2 5.25 -0.24 10.57
C ASP A 2 5.53 -1.71 10.24
N TYR A 3 4.92 -2.20 9.16
CA TYR A 3 5.03 -3.57 8.70
C TYR A 3 5.91 -3.60 7.45
N ASP A 4 7.01 -4.35 7.49
CA ASP A 4 7.91 -4.60 6.36
C ASP A 4 8.13 -6.11 6.24
N GLU A 5 7.66 -6.70 5.15
CA GLU A 5 7.84 -8.13 4.88
C GLU A 5 8.53 -8.33 3.53
N LYS A 6 9.56 -9.17 3.53
CA LYS A 6 10.43 -9.38 2.37
C LYS A 6 10.14 -10.72 1.71
N TYR A 7 9.85 -10.66 0.41
CA TYR A 7 9.63 -11.82 -0.43
C TYR A 7 10.65 -11.87 -1.55
N VAL A 8 11.17 -13.06 -1.86
CA VAL A 8 12.06 -13.31 -3.00
C VAL A 8 11.48 -14.47 -3.79
N GLY A 9 11.26 -14.29 -5.10
CA GLY A 9 10.62 -15.29 -5.94
C GLY A 9 10.70 -14.97 -7.42
N SER A 10 10.11 -15.82 -8.26
CA SER A 10 10.07 -15.59 -9.71
C SER A 10 9.06 -14.49 -10.05
N ARG A 11 9.15 -13.92 -11.26
CA ARG A 11 8.15 -12.96 -11.77
C ARG A 11 6.72 -13.51 -11.69
N ALA A 12 6.54 -14.82 -11.91
CA ALA A 12 5.23 -15.46 -11.81
C ALA A 12 4.68 -15.46 -10.36
N ASP A 13 5.55 -15.67 -9.37
CA ASP A 13 5.17 -15.65 -7.96
C ASP A 13 4.83 -14.23 -7.52
N PHE A 14 5.62 -13.25 -7.95
CA PHE A 14 5.33 -11.82 -7.72
C PHE A 14 3.97 -11.40 -8.29
N LEU A 15 3.66 -11.77 -9.53
CA LEU A 15 2.38 -11.42 -10.15
C LEU A 15 1.19 -12.09 -9.45
N LYS A 16 1.33 -13.36 -9.04
CA LYS A 16 0.30 -14.05 -8.24
C LYS A 16 0.09 -13.37 -6.90
N PHE A 17 1.18 -13.01 -6.21
CA PHE A 17 1.11 -12.30 -4.94
C PHE A 17 0.37 -10.96 -5.08
N MET A 18 0.74 -10.15 -6.07
CA MET A 18 0.07 -8.88 -6.36
C MET A 18 -1.43 -9.06 -6.62
N GLN A 19 -1.83 -10.08 -7.37
CA GLN A 19 -3.24 -10.38 -7.62
C GLN A 19 -4.01 -10.72 -6.33
N GLU A 20 -3.42 -11.52 -5.45
CA GLU A 20 -4.02 -11.90 -4.18
C GLU A 20 -4.11 -10.70 -3.22
N VAL A 21 -3.08 -9.86 -3.17
CA VAL A 21 -3.11 -8.60 -2.41
C VAL A 21 -4.22 -7.68 -2.91
N MET A 22 -4.35 -7.50 -4.24
CA MET A 22 -5.40 -6.68 -4.83
C MET A 22 -6.80 -7.22 -4.51
N LYS A 23 -7.03 -8.55 -4.62
CA LYS A 23 -8.31 -9.16 -4.23
C LYS A 23 -8.64 -8.93 -2.75
N LYS A 24 -7.66 -9.08 -1.86
CA LYS A 24 -7.83 -8.84 -0.42
C LYS A 24 -8.15 -7.38 -0.12
N MET A 25 -7.47 -6.43 -0.78
CA MET A 25 -7.79 -5.00 -0.70
C MET A 25 -9.22 -4.72 -1.17
N SER A 26 -9.65 -5.28 -2.30
CA SER A 26 -11.03 -5.14 -2.79
C SER A 26 -12.07 -5.74 -1.86
N SER A 27 -11.69 -6.71 -1.01
CA SER A 27 -12.58 -7.35 -0.04
C SER A 27 -12.62 -6.63 1.32
N ARG A 28 -11.99 -5.44 1.43
CA ARG A 28 -11.83 -4.64 2.67
C ARG A 28 -11.11 -5.36 3.82
N SER A 29 -10.48 -6.49 3.55
CA SER A 29 -9.86 -7.35 4.56
C SER A 29 -8.44 -7.71 4.13
N LEU A 30 -7.59 -6.69 3.99
CA LEU A 30 -6.16 -6.97 3.90
C LEU A 30 -5.65 -7.23 5.32
N THR A 31 -5.69 -8.50 5.73
CA THR A 31 -5.10 -8.94 6.99
C THR A 31 -3.59 -8.99 6.83
N VAL A 32 -2.88 -8.20 7.62
CA VAL A 32 -1.43 -8.13 7.68
C VAL A 32 -1.07 -8.50 9.11
N GLU A 33 -0.42 -9.65 9.34
CA GLU A 33 -0.20 -10.33 10.63
C GLU A 33 -1.05 -9.86 11.83
N ASP A 34 -0.71 -8.71 12.42
CA ASP A 34 -1.29 -8.18 13.66
C ASP A 34 -2.43 -7.14 13.47
N GLY A 35 -2.90 -6.90 12.24
CA GLY A 35 -3.92 -5.90 11.95
C GLY A 35 -4.72 -6.11 10.66
N VAL A 36 -5.98 -5.67 10.66
CA VAL A 36 -6.79 -5.56 9.45
C VAL A 36 -6.64 -4.16 8.89
N ILE A 37 -6.14 -4.04 7.67
CA ILE A 37 -6.11 -2.78 6.94
C ILE A 37 -7.47 -2.60 6.26
N GLU A 38 -8.24 -1.63 6.74
CA GLU A 38 -9.52 -1.22 6.15
C GLU A 38 -9.27 -0.06 5.18
N LEU A 39 -9.54 -0.30 3.90
CA LEU A 39 -9.57 0.77 2.90
C LEU A 39 -10.96 1.44 2.92
N PRO A 40 -11.04 2.76 3.12
CA PRO A 40 -12.29 3.52 3.06
C PRO A 40 -12.83 3.62 1.63
N ASP A 41 -14.15 3.50 1.47
CA ASP A 41 -14.83 3.61 0.17
C ASP A 41 -15.22 5.05 -0.21
N ASP A 42 -15.33 5.94 0.79
CA ASP A 42 -15.91 7.28 0.63
C ASP A 42 -14.87 8.40 0.84
N VAL A 43 -13.59 8.10 0.58
CA VAL A 43 -12.51 9.10 0.67
C VAL A 43 -11.60 9.03 -0.56
N GLU A 44 -10.91 10.13 -0.81
CA GLU A 44 -9.88 10.18 -1.84
C GLU A 44 -8.64 9.41 -1.39
N LEU A 45 -8.15 8.54 -2.27
CA LEU A 45 -6.90 7.80 -2.09
C LEU A 45 -5.78 8.57 -2.78
N GLU A 46 -4.72 8.91 -2.05
CA GLU A 46 -3.49 9.42 -2.65
C GLU A 46 -2.60 8.23 -3.02
N TYR A 47 -2.19 8.13 -4.28
CA TYR A 47 -1.30 7.07 -4.74
C TYR A 47 -0.12 7.62 -5.52
N LYS A 48 1.06 7.02 -5.30
CA LYS A 48 2.32 7.41 -5.92
C LYS A 48 3.11 6.19 -6.35
N ILE A 49 3.51 6.18 -7.61
CA ILE A 49 4.45 5.20 -8.16
C ILE A 49 5.80 5.90 -8.30
N LYS A 50 6.85 5.31 -7.74
CA LYS A 50 8.24 5.72 -7.95
C LYS A 50 8.99 4.56 -8.59
N PHE A 51 9.76 4.87 -9.62
CA PHE A 51 10.70 3.96 -10.23
C PHE A 51 12.09 4.56 -10.08
N ASP A 52 13.02 3.75 -9.59
CA ASP A 52 14.41 4.10 -9.32
C ASP A 52 15.25 2.97 -9.94
N GLU A 53 16.25 3.32 -10.72
CA GLU A 53 17.11 2.35 -11.40
C GLU A 53 18.55 2.81 -11.26
N ASP A 54 19.39 1.93 -10.74
CA ASP A 54 20.82 2.13 -10.56
C ASP A 54 21.59 1.00 -11.28
N GLU A 55 22.92 1.06 -11.24
CA GLU A 55 23.79 0.07 -11.91
C GLU A 55 23.61 -1.38 -11.39
N GLU A 56 23.03 -1.54 -10.20
CA GLU A 56 22.90 -2.84 -9.51
C GLU A 56 21.46 -3.37 -9.43
N GLU A 57 20.44 -2.50 -9.39
CA GLU A 57 19.05 -2.89 -9.20
C GLU A 57 18.04 -1.93 -9.83
N SER A 58 16.89 -2.49 -10.26
CA SER A 58 15.70 -1.71 -10.62
C SER A 58 14.66 -1.84 -9.51
N LYS A 59 14.21 -0.71 -8.96
CA LYS A 59 13.30 -0.64 -7.82
C LYS A 59 12.00 0.07 -8.18
N LEU A 60 10.90 -0.66 -8.03
CA LEU A 60 9.54 -0.11 -8.17
C LEU A 60 8.90 0.01 -6.79
N SER A 61 8.49 1.22 -6.42
CA SER A 61 7.75 1.49 -5.18
C SER A 61 6.35 2.00 -5.51
N ILE A 62 5.33 1.34 -4.98
CA ILE A 62 3.93 1.77 -5.07
C ILE A 62 3.48 2.13 -3.67
N LYS A 63 3.11 3.39 -3.45
CA LYS A 63 2.56 3.88 -2.18
C LYS A 63 1.11 4.28 -2.38
N VAL A 64 0.26 3.91 -1.43
CA VAL A 64 -1.14 4.32 -1.35
C VAL A 64 -1.38 4.82 0.07
N CYS A 65 -1.94 6.01 0.20
CA CYS A 65 -2.21 6.70 1.45
C CYS A 65 -3.68 7.13 1.48
N TRP A 66 -4.32 7.03 2.65
CA TRP A 66 -5.68 7.49 2.87
C TRP A 66 -5.85 7.99 4.30
N PRO A 67 -6.80 8.91 4.53
CA PRO A 67 -7.11 9.36 5.88
C PRO A 67 -7.66 8.20 6.72
N LYS A 68 -7.24 8.12 7.98
CA LYS A 68 -7.80 7.14 8.91
C LYS A 68 -9.27 7.49 9.21
N PRO A 69 -10.18 6.51 9.26
CA PRO A 69 -11.56 6.77 9.68
C PRO A 69 -11.55 7.34 11.10
N GLY A 70 -12.13 8.54 11.27
CA GLY A 70 -12.14 9.27 12.54
C GLY A 70 -10.92 10.15 12.82
N ALA A 71 -9.94 10.22 11.90
CA ALA A 71 -9.03 11.36 11.88
C ALA A 71 -9.85 12.55 11.34
N GLU A 72 -10.35 13.39 12.25
CA GLU A 72 -10.80 14.74 11.88
C GLU A 72 -9.73 15.35 10.96
N LYS A 73 -10.18 15.95 9.85
CA LYS A 73 -9.33 16.78 9.00
C LYS A 73 -8.65 17.79 9.92
N ALA A 74 -7.40 17.53 10.32
CA ALA A 74 -6.54 18.58 10.83
C ALA A 74 -6.42 19.56 9.68
N GLU A 75 -7.08 20.69 9.85
CA GLU A 75 -7.09 21.78 8.91
C GLU A 75 -5.65 22.11 8.52
N ASP A 76 -5.51 22.37 7.23
CA ASP A 76 -4.47 23.17 6.61
C ASP A 76 -3.98 24.28 7.58
N GLU A 77 -2.76 24.15 8.10
CA GLU A 77 -1.98 25.29 8.59
C GLU A 77 -0.71 25.37 7.74
N GLU A 78 -0.83 26.10 6.62
CA GLU A 78 0.26 26.89 6.08
C GLU A 78 0.83 27.80 7.19
N GLU A 79 2.13 27.66 7.48
CA GLU A 79 3.00 28.79 7.86
C GLU A 79 4.42 28.59 7.29
#